data_AF-A0A165GLL0-F1
#
_entry.id   AF-A0A165GLL0-F1
#
_cell.length_a   1.000
_cell.length_b   1.000
_cell.length_c   1.000
_cell.angle_alpha   90.00
_cell.angle_beta   90.00
_cell.angle_gamma   90.00
#
_symmetry.space_group_name_H-M   'P 1'
#
loop_
_entity.id
_entity.type
_entity.pdbx_description
1 polymer ?
#
loop_
_entity_poly.entity_id
_entity_poly.type
_entity_poly.pdbx_seq_one_letter_code
_entity_poly.pdbx_strand_id
1 'polypeptide(L)'
;MKGAILIRGPQQRLRSLPVYTRGVATHGYTSHAGTPGKPIADLRDKLAFPSYENCPGEHSIDDRYLRVQGAVATRKRHWCYFGEVVDYMVFGRVHLHVRDASGRVVLASFYDDEDRGSRYLKGGRLQKGDTMAHLYPFRHQFFDGQVGFRMESTNQVKIIPCTLNDLRLANDKLQTSLPITCWAPGCSNKEDLQLCNKCKTARYCVPEHQTKAWQRKHEQECQALRELSWFLSRDWTTFKSRFSF
;
A
#
# COMPACT_ATOMS: atom_id res chain seq x y z
N MET A 1 16.90 -11.90 6.15
CA MET A 1 18.19 -11.34 5.68
C MET A 1 18.11 -9.81 5.74
N LYS A 2 19.07 -9.15 6.39
CA LYS A 2 19.13 -7.69 6.55
C LYS A 2 19.63 -7.08 5.24
N GLY A 3 18.76 -6.48 4.43
CA GLY A 3 19.17 -5.78 3.21
C GLY A 3 19.81 -4.43 3.54
N ALA A 4 21.12 -4.42 3.75
CA ALA A 4 21.94 -3.20 3.78
C ALA A 4 22.35 -2.85 2.34
N ILE A 5 22.16 -1.59 1.95
CA ILE A 5 22.73 -1.05 0.71
C ILE A 5 24.12 -0.53 1.07
N LEU A 6 25.17 -1.18 0.57
CA LEU A 6 26.57 -0.81 0.80
C LEU A 6 26.95 0.35 -0.12
N ILE A 7 27.30 1.51 0.45
CA ILE A 7 27.87 2.63 -0.28
C ILE A 7 29.37 2.68 0.06
N ARG A 8 30.25 2.60 -0.95
CA ARG A 8 31.70 2.82 -0.77
C ARG A 8 32.02 4.31 -0.98
N GLY A 9 32.56 4.98 0.05
CA GLY A 9 33.06 6.36 0.01
C GLY A 9 33.59 6.84 1.38
N PRO A 10 34.58 7.76 1.45
CA PRO A 10 35.57 7.81 2.53
C PRO A 10 35.13 8.54 3.82
N GLN A 11 35.76 8.11 4.93
CA GLN A 11 35.57 8.54 6.33
C GLN A 11 35.92 10.03 6.59
N GLN A 12 35.04 10.74 7.31
CA GLN A 12 35.44 11.87 8.17
C GLN A 12 34.65 11.90 9.49
N ARG A 13 35.28 12.47 10.52
CA ARG A 13 35.19 12.15 11.96
C ARG A 13 33.93 12.68 12.69
N LEU A 14 33.52 11.89 13.69
CA LEU A 14 32.52 12.15 14.73
C LEU A 14 32.93 13.27 15.71
N ARG A 15 31.93 14.03 16.20
CA ARG A 15 31.94 14.66 17.53
C ARG A 15 30.59 14.43 18.22
N SER A 16 30.68 13.91 19.45
CA SER A 16 29.61 13.44 20.35
C SER A 16 29.20 14.50 21.36
N LEU A 17 27.90 14.60 21.69
CA LEU A 17 27.36 15.28 22.89
C LEU A 17 26.01 14.64 23.32
N PRO A 18 25.55 14.84 24.58
CA PRO A 18 25.22 13.75 25.51
C PRO A 18 23.74 13.35 25.63
N VAL A 19 23.56 12.17 26.22
CA VAL A 19 22.32 11.48 26.60
C VAL A 19 21.69 12.15 27.82
N TYR A 20 20.37 12.40 27.77
CA TYR A 20 19.57 12.76 28.95
C TYR A 20 18.44 11.76 29.11
N THR A 21 18.50 10.95 30.18
CA THR A 21 17.47 10.01 30.60
C THR A 21 16.55 10.66 31.63
N ARG A 22 15.23 10.58 31.42
CA ARG A 22 14.23 10.71 32.48
C ARG A 22 13.18 9.63 32.29
N GLY A 23 13.00 8.81 33.34
CA GLY A 23 11.99 7.76 33.40
C GLY A 23 10.62 8.31 33.77
N VAL A 24 9.58 7.52 33.52
CA VAL A 24 8.28 7.64 34.19
C VAL A 24 7.67 6.24 34.36
N ALA A 25 7.06 6.07 35.52
CA ALA A 25 6.46 4.87 36.09
C ALA A 25 5.35 4.24 35.22
N THR A 26 5.26 2.92 35.30
CA THR A 26 4.17 2.09 34.79
C THR A 26 3.01 2.09 35.78
N HIS A 27 1.81 2.48 35.33
CA HIS A 27 0.54 2.07 35.94
C HIS A 27 -0.30 1.40 34.86
N GLY A 28 -0.73 0.17 35.14
CA GLY A 28 -1.60 -0.60 34.27
C GLY A 28 -3.03 -0.05 34.26
N TYR A 29 -3.72 -0.26 33.15
CA TYR A 29 -5.17 -0.31 33.09
C TYR A 29 -5.61 -1.25 31.97
N THR A 30 -6.50 -2.16 32.33
CA THR A 30 -7.18 -3.14 31.47
C THR A 30 -8.25 -2.47 30.60
N SER A 31 -8.31 -2.95 29.35
CA SER A 31 -9.45 -3.07 28.41
C SER A 31 -10.58 -2.02 28.41
N HIS A 32 -10.83 -1.42 27.24
CA HIS A 32 -12.20 -1.23 26.70
C HIS A 32 -12.17 -1.11 25.16
N ALA A 33 -13.21 -1.65 24.52
CA ALA A 33 -13.43 -1.67 23.08
C ALA A 33 -13.44 -0.25 22.49
N GLY A 34 -12.49 0.03 21.59
CA GLY A 34 -12.34 1.32 20.94
C GLY A 34 -13.13 1.43 19.63
N THR A 35 -13.90 2.50 19.51
CA THR A 35 -14.37 3.16 18.29
C THR A 35 -13.34 3.05 17.15
N PRO A 36 -13.70 2.82 15.88
CA PRO A 36 -12.72 2.86 14.80
C PRO A 36 -12.19 4.30 14.73
N GLY A 37 -10.97 4.49 15.25
CA GLY A 37 -10.23 5.74 15.07
C GLY A 37 -10.13 6.06 13.59
N LYS A 38 -10.07 7.35 13.27
CA LYS A 38 -9.83 7.86 11.92
C LYS A 38 -8.71 7.05 11.23
N PRO A 39 -8.84 6.68 9.94
CA PRO A 39 -7.77 6.03 9.19
C PRO A 39 -6.44 6.74 9.42
N ILE A 40 -5.41 5.99 9.83
CA ILE A 40 -4.09 6.55 10.18
C ILE A 40 -3.37 7.04 8.90
N ALA A 41 -3.64 6.37 7.78
CA ALA A 41 -3.08 6.72 6.47
C ALA A 41 -4.16 7.23 5.51
N ASP A 42 -3.72 7.87 4.43
CA ASP A 42 -4.54 8.29 3.31
C ASP A 42 -3.80 7.96 2.01
N LEU A 43 -4.44 7.26 1.07
CA LEU A 43 -3.85 6.93 -0.25
C LEU A 43 -3.54 8.19 -1.09
N ARG A 44 -3.99 9.37 -0.66
CA ARG A 44 -3.62 10.67 -1.23
C ARG A 44 -2.29 11.22 -0.70
N ASP A 45 -1.71 10.66 0.36
CA ASP A 45 -0.37 11.01 0.84
C ASP A 45 0.68 10.63 -0.22
N LYS A 46 1.20 11.63 -0.92
CA LYS A 46 2.18 11.45 -2.02
C LYS A 46 3.55 10.97 -1.54
N LEU A 47 3.86 11.05 -0.24
CA LEU A 47 5.08 10.47 0.30
C LEU A 47 4.87 8.99 0.61
N ALA A 48 3.78 8.61 1.27
CA ALA A 48 3.49 7.21 1.56
C ALA A 48 3.10 6.42 0.29
N PHE A 49 2.38 7.07 -0.63
CA PHE A 49 1.85 6.46 -1.85
C PHE A 49 2.24 7.27 -3.10
N PRO A 50 3.54 7.29 -3.44
CA PRO A 50 4.05 8.12 -4.53
C PRO A 50 3.60 7.63 -5.91
N SER A 51 3.50 8.56 -6.86
CA SER A 51 3.55 8.25 -8.30
C SER A 51 4.95 7.79 -8.69
N TYR A 52 5.11 7.23 -9.90
CA TYR A 52 6.40 6.71 -10.36
C TYR A 52 7.51 7.75 -10.24
N GLU A 53 7.29 8.98 -10.74
CA GLU A 53 8.28 10.06 -10.70
C GLU A 53 8.72 10.45 -9.29
N ASN A 54 7.87 10.19 -8.30
CA ASN A 54 8.18 10.50 -6.91
C ASN A 54 8.80 9.32 -6.15
N CYS A 55 8.88 8.13 -6.75
CA CYS A 55 9.62 7.02 -6.16
C CYS A 55 11.14 7.31 -6.18
N PRO A 56 11.88 6.88 -5.14
CA PRO A 56 13.33 7.05 -5.10
C PRO A 56 13.99 6.30 -6.26
N GLY A 57 15.05 6.86 -6.84
CA GLY A 57 15.89 6.16 -7.81
C GLY A 57 16.87 5.22 -7.11
N GLU A 58 17.15 4.06 -7.70
CA GLU A 58 18.05 3.05 -7.10
C GLU A 58 19.48 3.54 -6.85
N HIS A 59 19.93 4.52 -7.64
CA HIS A 59 21.27 5.12 -7.56
C HIS A 59 21.26 6.53 -6.95
N SER A 60 20.15 6.94 -6.34
CA SER A 60 19.99 8.28 -5.76
C SER A 60 19.61 8.21 -4.28
N ILE A 61 20.23 9.05 -3.46
CA ILE A 61 19.82 9.22 -2.06
C ILE A 61 18.66 10.21 -2.04
N ASP A 62 17.45 9.67 -1.97
CA ASP A 62 16.25 10.47 -1.75
C ASP A 62 16.04 10.67 -0.25
N ASP A 63 16.36 11.87 0.24
CA ASP A 63 16.27 12.20 1.64
C ASP A 63 14.83 12.11 2.19
N ARG A 64 13.79 12.11 1.34
CA ARG A 64 12.38 11.90 1.71
C ARG A 64 12.08 10.47 2.13
N TYR A 65 12.90 9.51 1.73
CA TYR A 65 12.72 8.07 2.03
C TYR A 65 13.88 7.46 2.80
N LEU A 66 15.07 8.01 2.63
CA LEU A 66 16.31 7.46 3.14
C LEU A 66 16.97 8.42 4.13
N ARG A 67 17.66 7.85 5.10
CA ARG A 67 18.57 8.54 6.01
C ARG A 67 19.93 7.87 5.90
N VAL A 68 20.95 8.69 5.73
CA VAL A 68 22.35 8.25 5.66
C VAL A 68 22.95 8.30 7.07
N GLN A 69 23.60 7.21 7.48
CA GLN A 69 24.40 7.14 8.70
C GLN A 69 25.76 6.55 8.32
N GLY A 70 26.76 7.42 8.18
CA GLY A 70 28.07 7.04 7.62
C GLY A 70 27.93 6.51 6.20
N ALA A 71 28.42 5.29 5.95
CA ALA A 71 28.40 4.64 4.64
C ALA A 71 27.11 3.84 4.34
N VAL A 72 26.08 3.94 5.20
CA VAL A 72 24.86 3.14 5.08
C VAL A 72 23.65 4.05 4.91
N ALA A 73 22.90 3.84 3.84
CA ALA A 73 21.57 4.40 3.67
C ALA A 73 20.52 3.44 4.26
N THR A 74 19.66 3.97 5.14
CA THR A 74 18.56 3.23 5.77
C THR A 74 17.24 3.91 5.46
N ARG A 75 16.14 3.14 5.44
CA ARG A 75 14.80 3.72 5.26
C ARG A 75 14.41 4.53 6.49
N LYS A 76 13.89 5.74 6.29
CA LYS A 76 13.33 6.56 7.38
C LYS A 76 11.82 6.39 7.53
N ARG A 77 11.14 5.98 6.46
CA ARG A 77 9.69 5.79 6.40
C ARG A 77 9.29 4.65 5.46
N HIS A 78 8.00 4.38 5.40
CA HIS A 78 7.43 3.41 4.46
C HIS A 78 6.87 4.09 3.21
N TRP A 79 6.87 3.38 2.09
CA TRP A 79 6.18 3.80 0.88
C TRP A 79 5.70 2.61 0.06
N CYS A 80 4.61 2.80 -0.67
CA CYS A 80 4.00 1.82 -1.55
C CYS A 80 3.52 2.50 -2.84
N TYR A 81 3.99 2.05 -3.98
CA TYR A 81 3.45 2.49 -5.27
C TYR A 81 2.15 1.74 -5.58
N PHE A 82 1.20 2.44 -6.19
CA PHE A 82 0.03 1.82 -6.80
C PHE A 82 -0.04 2.15 -8.29
N GLY A 83 -0.30 1.12 -9.11
CA GLY A 83 -0.55 1.29 -10.53
C GLY A 83 -1.54 0.27 -11.06
N GLU A 84 -2.46 0.71 -11.90
CA GLU A 84 -3.45 -0.15 -12.56
C GLU A 84 -2.81 -0.92 -13.71
N VAL A 85 -2.97 -2.24 -13.74
CA VAL A 85 -2.48 -3.13 -14.80
C VAL A 85 -3.23 -2.81 -16.08
N VAL A 86 -2.56 -2.17 -17.04
CA VAL A 86 -3.13 -1.88 -18.36
C VAL A 86 -2.80 -2.98 -19.37
N ASP A 87 -1.67 -3.67 -19.16
CA ASP A 87 -1.27 -4.83 -19.96
C ASP A 87 -0.27 -5.69 -19.20
N TYR A 88 -0.07 -6.92 -19.63
CA TYR A 88 1.01 -7.76 -19.14
C TYR A 88 1.48 -8.73 -20.23
N MET A 89 2.75 -9.11 -20.14
CA MET A 89 3.36 -10.09 -21.03
C MET A 89 4.23 -11.06 -20.23
N VAL A 90 4.47 -12.24 -20.82
CA VAL A 90 5.30 -13.28 -20.22
C VAL A 90 6.44 -13.57 -21.17
N PHE A 91 7.66 -13.25 -20.76
CA PHE A 91 8.87 -13.57 -21.52
C PHE A 91 10.00 -13.95 -20.54
N GLY A 92 10.07 -15.24 -20.21
CA GLY A 92 10.96 -15.78 -19.16
C GLY A 92 10.63 -15.35 -17.71
N ARG A 93 9.87 -14.27 -17.56
CA ARG A 93 9.30 -13.68 -16.33
C ARG A 93 8.03 -12.91 -16.67
N VAL A 94 7.22 -12.58 -15.66
CA VAL A 94 6.07 -11.71 -15.83
C VAL A 94 6.51 -10.25 -15.87
N HIS A 95 5.99 -9.52 -16.86
CA HIS A 95 6.14 -8.08 -17.03
C HIS A 95 4.77 -7.43 -17.03
N LEU A 96 4.58 -6.42 -16.19
CA LEU A 96 3.36 -5.63 -16.12
C LEU A 96 3.61 -4.26 -16.70
N HIS A 97 2.66 -3.77 -17.49
CA HIS A 97 2.52 -2.35 -17.78
C HIS A 97 1.46 -1.80 -16.83
N VAL A 98 1.86 -0.89 -15.95
CA VAL A 98 0.97 -0.34 -14.92
C VAL A 98 0.86 1.17 -15.05
N ARG A 99 -0.35 1.71 -14.93
CA ARG A 99 -0.65 3.15 -14.99
C ARG A 99 -0.84 3.71 -13.59
N ASP A 100 -0.06 4.70 -13.18
CA ASP A 100 -0.27 5.37 -11.89
C ASP A 100 -1.35 6.46 -11.95
N ALA A 101 -1.61 7.08 -10.80
CA ALA A 101 -2.57 8.17 -10.66
C ALA A 101 -2.20 9.45 -11.44
N SER A 102 -0.97 9.58 -11.94
CA SER A 102 -0.57 10.67 -12.84
C SER A 102 -0.82 10.36 -14.33
N GLY A 103 -1.31 9.15 -14.63
CA GLY A 103 -1.55 8.68 -15.99
C GLY A 103 -0.32 8.07 -16.67
N ARG A 104 0.83 8.05 -16.00
CA ARG A 104 2.06 7.48 -16.54
C ARG A 104 1.99 5.96 -16.53
N VAL A 105 2.25 5.35 -17.68
CA VAL A 105 2.43 3.89 -17.80
C VAL A 105 3.90 3.55 -17.59
N VAL A 106 4.17 2.57 -16.74
CA VAL A 106 5.54 2.14 -16.40
C VAL A 106 5.65 0.63 -16.44
N LEU A 107 6.84 0.15 -16.80
CA LEU A 107 7.17 -1.27 -16.77
C LEU A 107 7.42 -1.70 -15.31
N ALA A 108 6.81 -2.79 -14.87
CA ALA A 108 7.11 -3.45 -13.61
C ALA A 108 7.39 -4.93 -13.89
N SER A 109 8.63 -5.36 -13.67
CA SER A 109 9.10 -6.70 -14.06
C SER A 109 9.48 -7.54 -12.84
N PHE A 110 9.01 -8.78 -12.80
CA PHE A 110 9.36 -9.73 -11.72
C PHE A 110 10.78 -10.29 -11.92
N TYR A 111 11.64 -10.04 -10.94
CA TYR A 111 13.04 -10.48 -10.87
C TYR A 111 13.33 -11.32 -9.62
N ASP A 112 12.29 -11.75 -8.91
CA ASP A 112 12.46 -12.75 -7.85
C ASP A 112 12.93 -14.09 -8.41
N ASP A 113 13.70 -14.82 -7.62
CA ASP A 113 14.20 -16.15 -7.97
C ASP A 113 13.21 -17.28 -7.63
N GLU A 114 12.04 -16.96 -7.05
CA GLU A 114 11.06 -17.96 -6.63
C GLU A 114 10.22 -18.44 -7.80
N ASP A 115 9.43 -17.55 -8.42
CA ASP A 115 8.53 -17.93 -9.51
C ASP A 115 8.37 -16.88 -10.61
N ARG A 116 9.11 -15.76 -10.51
CA ARG A 116 9.17 -14.71 -11.52
C ARG A 116 7.80 -14.14 -11.88
N GLY A 117 6.91 -14.07 -10.89
CA GLY A 117 5.54 -13.57 -10.99
C GLY A 117 4.52 -14.58 -11.52
N SER A 118 4.91 -15.82 -11.83
CA SER A 118 3.99 -16.81 -12.40
C SER A 118 2.83 -17.19 -11.47
N ARG A 119 2.96 -16.98 -10.14
CA ARG A 119 1.85 -17.17 -9.18
C ARG A 119 0.62 -16.32 -9.49
N TYR A 120 0.79 -15.17 -10.14
CA TYR A 120 -0.31 -14.27 -10.46
C TYR A 120 -1.04 -14.67 -11.75
N LEU A 121 -0.42 -15.49 -12.61
CA LEU A 121 -1.07 -15.99 -13.83
C LEU A 121 -2.04 -17.14 -13.55
N LYS A 122 -1.78 -17.93 -12.50
CA LYS A 122 -2.58 -19.11 -12.16
C LYS A 122 -3.99 -18.71 -11.70
N GLY A 123 -5.01 -19.28 -12.34
CA GLY A 123 -6.40 -19.10 -11.93
C GLY A 123 -6.97 -17.69 -12.15
N GLY A 124 -6.42 -16.93 -13.09
CA GLY A 124 -6.95 -15.60 -13.45
C GLY A 124 -6.73 -14.53 -12.36
N ARG A 125 -5.71 -14.69 -11.51
CA ARG A 125 -5.39 -13.75 -10.41
C ARG A 125 -4.74 -12.44 -10.87
N LEU A 126 -4.48 -12.30 -12.16
CA LEU A 126 -3.97 -11.10 -12.81
C LEU A 126 -4.83 -10.80 -14.02
N GLN A 127 -5.50 -9.65 -14.00
CA GLN A 127 -6.34 -9.17 -15.09
C GLN A 127 -6.01 -7.70 -15.40
N LYS A 128 -6.33 -7.28 -16.63
CA LYS A 128 -6.32 -5.85 -16.97
C LYS A 128 -7.37 -5.14 -16.12
N GLY A 129 -7.02 -3.98 -15.59
CA GLY A 129 -7.83 -3.22 -14.65
C GLY A 129 -7.58 -3.57 -13.18
N ASP A 130 -6.81 -4.61 -12.86
CA ASP A 130 -6.38 -4.85 -11.48
C ASP A 130 -5.38 -3.79 -11.02
N THR A 131 -5.30 -3.54 -9.71
CA THR A 131 -4.31 -2.64 -9.13
C THR A 131 -3.12 -3.42 -8.59
N MET A 132 -1.92 -3.11 -9.07
CA MET A 132 -0.67 -3.55 -8.46
C MET A 132 -0.28 -2.60 -7.32
N ALA A 133 -0.06 -3.16 -6.13
CA ALA A 133 0.61 -2.51 -5.02
C ALA A 133 2.05 -3.03 -4.91
N HIS A 134 3.04 -2.15 -4.85
CA HIS A 134 4.45 -2.52 -4.71
C HIS A 134 5.08 -1.75 -3.55
N LEU A 135 5.53 -2.48 -2.52
CA LEU A 135 6.19 -1.94 -1.34
C LEU A 135 7.66 -1.62 -1.61
N TYR A 136 8.08 -0.44 -1.18
CA TYR A 136 9.47 0.04 -1.27
C TYR A 136 10.13 0.03 -2.65
N PRO A 137 9.43 0.33 -3.76
CA PRO A 137 10.04 0.34 -5.08
C PRO A 137 11.12 1.40 -5.18
N PHE A 138 12.19 1.04 -5.87
CA PHE A 138 13.12 1.99 -6.46
C PHE A 138 12.91 2.03 -7.97
N ARG A 139 12.99 3.22 -8.56
CA ARG A 139 13.05 3.37 -10.01
C ARG A 139 14.34 2.72 -10.52
N HIS A 140 14.19 1.89 -11.55
CA HIS A 140 15.25 1.11 -12.17
C HIS A 140 15.36 1.45 -13.66
N GLN A 141 16.58 1.50 -14.17
CA GLN A 141 16.86 1.55 -15.60
C GLN A 141 17.28 0.16 -16.08
N PHE A 142 16.51 -0.41 -17.00
CA PHE A 142 16.81 -1.69 -17.62
C PHE A 142 17.90 -1.53 -18.70
N PHE A 143 18.55 -2.65 -19.03
CA PHE A 143 19.66 -2.67 -19.98
C PHE A 143 19.28 -2.22 -21.39
N ASP A 144 18.03 -2.46 -21.79
CA ASP A 144 17.46 -2.03 -23.07
C ASP A 144 17.05 -0.55 -23.11
N GLY A 145 17.37 0.20 -22.05
CA GLY A 145 17.04 1.62 -21.91
C GLY A 145 15.63 1.89 -21.39
N GLN A 146 14.79 0.87 -21.21
CA GLN A 146 13.49 1.04 -20.57
C GLN A 146 13.66 1.44 -19.09
N VAL A 147 12.66 2.13 -18.54
CA VAL A 147 12.65 2.53 -17.13
C VAL A 147 11.41 2.01 -16.44
N GLY A 148 11.54 1.64 -15.17
CA GLY A 148 10.43 1.02 -14.46
C GLY A 148 10.78 0.54 -13.06
N PHE A 149 10.15 -0.55 -12.65
CA PHE A 149 10.40 -1.23 -11.39
C PHE A 149 10.92 -2.64 -11.62
N ARG A 150 12.05 -2.95 -10.95
CA ARG A 150 12.57 -4.31 -10.82
C ARG A 150 12.06 -4.90 -9.50
N MET A 151 11.15 -5.87 -9.59
CA MET A 151 10.49 -6.45 -8.42
C MET A 151 11.24 -7.71 -7.97
N GLU A 152 12.12 -7.57 -6.99
CA GLU A 152 13.00 -8.67 -6.53
C GLU A 152 12.37 -9.56 -5.46
N SER A 153 11.18 -9.21 -4.98
CA SER A 153 10.49 -10.00 -3.96
C SER A 153 8.98 -9.96 -4.14
N THR A 154 8.39 -11.12 -4.39
CA THR A 154 6.94 -11.29 -4.57
C THR A 154 6.15 -10.93 -3.31
N ASN A 155 6.73 -11.08 -2.11
CA ASN A 155 6.09 -10.68 -0.86
C ASN A 155 5.93 -9.15 -0.69
N GLN A 156 6.54 -8.36 -1.56
CA GLN A 156 6.38 -6.90 -1.60
C GLN A 156 5.43 -6.46 -2.71
N VAL A 157 4.84 -7.41 -3.44
CA VAL A 157 3.91 -7.13 -4.53
C VAL A 157 2.57 -7.78 -4.25
N LYS A 158 1.49 -7.03 -4.43
CA LYS A 158 0.13 -7.54 -4.32
C LYS A 158 -0.70 -7.07 -5.50
N ILE A 159 -1.43 -7.99 -6.10
CA ILE A 159 -2.45 -7.69 -7.10
C ILE A 159 -3.79 -7.59 -6.36
N ILE A 160 -4.43 -6.44 -6.49
CA ILE A 160 -5.70 -6.09 -5.88
C ILE A 160 -6.75 -6.13 -7.01
N PRO A 161 -7.75 -7.02 -6.96
CA PRO A 161 -8.73 -7.17 -8.04
C PRO A 161 -9.79 -6.07 -8.05
N CYS A 162 -9.36 -4.83 -8.29
CA CYS A 162 -10.19 -3.68 -8.62
C CYS A 162 -9.33 -2.59 -9.28
N THR A 163 -9.98 -1.65 -9.94
CA THR A 163 -9.30 -0.52 -10.59
C THR A 163 -8.63 0.39 -9.57
N LEU A 164 -7.60 1.11 -10.00
CA LEU A 164 -6.92 2.07 -9.12
C LEU A 164 -7.89 3.19 -8.74
N ASN A 165 -8.82 3.52 -9.64
CA ASN A 165 -9.86 4.49 -9.38
C ASN A 165 -10.83 4.01 -8.29
N ASP A 166 -11.30 2.76 -8.33
CA ASP A 166 -12.19 2.21 -7.30
C ASP A 166 -11.51 2.18 -5.93
N LEU A 167 -10.22 1.80 -5.88
CA LEU A 167 -9.43 1.79 -4.66
C LEU A 167 -9.32 3.21 -4.07
N ARG A 168 -9.11 4.23 -4.91
CA ARG A 168 -9.01 5.64 -4.47
C ARG A 168 -10.36 6.21 -4.05
N LEU A 169 -11.44 5.91 -4.77
CA LEU A 169 -12.79 6.32 -4.39
C LEU A 169 -13.21 5.71 -3.05
N ALA A 170 -12.85 4.45 -2.80
CA ALA A 170 -13.07 3.79 -1.52
C ALA A 170 -12.24 4.43 -0.39
N ASN A 171 -10.98 4.81 -0.66
CA ASN A 171 -10.17 5.59 0.28
C ASN A 171 -10.84 6.92 0.61
N ASP A 172 -11.24 7.71 -0.39
CA ASP A 172 -11.82 9.04 -0.17
C ASP A 172 -13.08 8.95 0.69
N LYS A 173 -13.95 7.95 0.45
CA LYS A 173 -15.13 7.66 1.28
C LYS A 173 -14.77 7.38 2.75
N LEU A 174 -13.68 6.66 3.00
CA LEU A 174 -13.20 6.37 4.35
C LEU A 174 -12.62 7.61 5.04
N GLN A 175 -12.07 8.57 4.28
CA GLN A 175 -11.55 9.83 4.82
C GLN A 175 -12.65 10.85 5.14
N THR A 176 -13.75 10.88 4.38
CA THR A 176 -14.80 11.93 4.47
C THR A 176 -15.91 11.66 5.49
N SER A 177 -15.64 10.88 6.54
CA SER A 177 -16.62 10.34 7.49
C SER A 177 -17.61 9.36 6.84
N LEU A 178 -17.54 8.09 7.26
CA LEU A 178 -18.45 7.07 6.78
C LEU A 178 -19.90 7.37 7.22
N PRO A 179 -20.90 7.10 6.37
CA PRO A 179 -22.29 7.15 6.78
C PRO A 179 -22.50 6.29 8.03
N ILE A 180 -23.15 6.86 9.03
CA ILE A 180 -23.64 6.11 10.21
C ILE A 180 -24.96 5.40 9.94
N THR A 181 -25.51 5.57 8.73
CA THR A 181 -26.75 4.95 8.28
C THR A 181 -26.48 3.63 7.56
N CYS A 182 -27.56 2.89 7.30
CA CYS A 182 -27.56 1.75 6.40
C CYS A 182 -26.96 2.13 5.03
N TRP A 183 -26.13 1.24 4.48
CA TRP A 183 -25.45 1.41 3.19
C TRP A 183 -26.36 1.12 1.98
N ALA A 184 -27.60 0.68 2.21
CA ALA A 184 -28.54 0.45 1.12
C ALA A 184 -29.06 1.78 0.55
N PRO A 185 -29.13 1.91 -0.79
CA PRO A 185 -29.68 3.11 -1.41
C PRO A 185 -31.12 3.39 -0.95
N GLY A 186 -31.35 4.62 -0.47
CA GLY A 186 -32.66 5.08 0.01
C GLY A 186 -33.00 4.66 1.44
N CYS A 187 -32.11 3.95 2.15
CA CYS A 187 -32.31 3.64 3.56
C CYS A 187 -31.53 4.64 4.43
N SER A 188 -32.22 5.23 5.41
CA SER A 188 -31.62 6.17 6.38
C SER A 188 -31.60 5.63 7.81
N ASN A 189 -31.88 4.34 8.00
CA ASN A 189 -31.85 3.73 9.33
C ASN A 189 -30.43 3.82 9.94
N LYS A 190 -30.36 4.18 11.22
CA LYS A 190 -29.12 4.33 12.00
C LYS A 190 -28.99 3.28 13.11
N GLU A 191 -30.06 2.55 13.40
CA GLU A 191 -30.16 1.60 14.50
C GLU A 191 -30.02 0.16 13.99
N ASP A 192 -29.59 -0.74 14.89
CA ASP A 192 -29.46 -2.19 14.65
C ASP A 192 -28.66 -2.56 13.39
N LEU A 193 -27.60 -1.80 13.11
CA LEU A 193 -26.80 -1.97 11.90
C LEU A 193 -25.76 -3.09 12.07
N GLN A 194 -25.84 -4.09 11.20
CA GLN A 194 -24.89 -5.19 11.09
C GLN A 194 -23.80 -4.87 10.05
N LEU A 195 -22.54 -5.10 10.41
CA LEU A 195 -21.41 -4.89 9.51
C LEU A 195 -21.34 -6.00 8.44
N CYS A 196 -20.97 -5.61 7.22
CA CYS A 196 -20.60 -6.54 6.17
C CYS A 196 -19.46 -7.43 6.64
N ASN A 197 -19.66 -8.74 6.61
CA ASN A 197 -18.67 -9.71 7.09
C ASN A 197 -17.35 -9.72 6.30
N LYS A 198 -17.33 -9.21 5.07
CA LYS A 198 -16.14 -9.17 4.22
C LYS A 198 -15.30 -7.92 4.44
N CYS A 199 -15.86 -6.73 4.23
CA CYS A 199 -15.12 -5.47 4.31
C CYS A 199 -15.12 -4.82 5.70
N LYS A 200 -16.00 -5.27 6.61
CA LYS A 200 -16.19 -4.73 7.97
C LYS A 200 -16.39 -3.20 8.01
N THR A 201 -16.86 -2.62 6.91
CA THR A 201 -17.05 -1.17 6.73
C THR A 201 -18.51 -0.84 6.43
N ALA A 202 -19.08 -1.47 5.39
CA ALA A 202 -20.47 -1.27 5.05
C ALA A 202 -21.38 -1.87 6.14
N ARG A 203 -22.52 -1.22 6.40
CA ARG A 203 -23.43 -1.59 7.50
C ARG A 203 -24.89 -1.64 7.02
N TYR A 204 -25.68 -2.59 7.53
CA TYR A 204 -27.03 -2.89 7.05
C TYR A 204 -27.97 -3.18 8.20
N CYS A 205 -29.18 -2.61 8.18
CA CYS A 205 -30.19 -2.90 9.22
C CYS A 205 -30.85 -4.27 9.04
N VAL A 206 -30.89 -4.80 7.81
CA VAL A 206 -31.48 -6.10 7.49
C VAL A 206 -30.70 -6.77 6.35
N PRO A 207 -30.69 -8.12 6.25
CA PRO A 207 -29.96 -8.85 5.21
C PRO A 207 -30.36 -8.45 3.76
N GLU A 208 -31.63 -8.14 3.52
CA GLU A 208 -32.15 -7.79 2.19
C GLU A 208 -31.50 -6.50 1.64
N HIS A 209 -31.21 -5.55 2.53
CA HIS A 209 -30.50 -4.33 2.21
C HIS A 209 -29.07 -4.58 1.78
N GLN A 210 -28.41 -5.59 2.35
CA GLN A 210 -27.09 -6.01 1.90
C GLN A 210 -27.16 -6.61 0.50
N THR A 211 -28.10 -7.52 0.23
CA THR A 211 -28.27 -8.14 -1.10
C THR A 211 -28.57 -7.10 -2.18
N LYS A 212 -29.47 -6.15 -1.90
CA LYS A 212 -29.81 -5.06 -2.82
C LYS A 212 -28.62 -4.13 -3.09
N ALA A 213 -27.86 -3.78 -2.06
CA ALA A 213 -26.66 -2.97 -2.22
C ALA A 213 -25.54 -3.73 -2.95
N TRP A 214 -25.43 -5.04 -2.72
CA TRP A 214 -24.45 -5.94 -3.34
C TRP A 214 -24.56 -5.90 -4.87
N GLN A 215 -25.76 -6.19 -5.39
CA GLN A 215 -26.05 -6.22 -6.83
C GLN A 215 -25.84 -4.86 -7.53
N ARG A 216 -25.96 -3.76 -6.79
CA ARG A 216 -25.86 -2.41 -7.39
C ARG A 216 -24.43 -1.90 -7.47
N LYS A 217 -23.64 -2.05 -6.39
CA LYS A 217 -22.31 -1.42 -6.31
C LYS A 217 -21.42 -1.97 -5.21
N HIS A 218 -21.99 -2.47 -4.11
CA HIS A 218 -21.20 -2.85 -2.96
C HIS A 218 -20.27 -4.03 -3.24
N GLU A 219 -20.57 -4.93 -4.19
CA GLU A 219 -19.65 -6.02 -4.53
C GLU A 219 -18.23 -5.53 -4.87
N GLN A 220 -18.12 -4.60 -5.81
CA GLN A 220 -16.85 -4.00 -6.25
C GLN A 220 -16.23 -3.15 -5.12
N GLU A 221 -17.04 -2.32 -4.45
CA GLU A 221 -16.57 -1.48 -3.35
C GLU A 221 -16.09 -2.31 -2.14
N CYS A 222 -16.73 -3.44 -1.86
CA CYS A 222 -16.43 -4.32 -0.74
C CYS A 222 -14.99 -4.84 -0.84
N GLN A 223 -14.54 -5.16 -2.06
CA GLN A 223 -13.20 -5.63 -2.30
C GLN A 223 -12.17 -4.54 -2.00
N ALA A 224 -12.34 -3.36 -2.60
CA ALA A 224 -11.49 -2.20 -2.34
C ALA A 224 -11.42 -1.87 -0.83
N LEU A 225 -12.57 -1.78 -0.16
CA LEU A 225 -12.66 -1.50 1.28
C LEU A 225 -11.93 -2.54 2.13
N ARG A 226 -12.07 -3.84 1.79
CA ARG A 226 -11.36 -4.92 2.50
C ARG A 226 -9.86 -4.75 2.38
N GLU A 227 -9.35 -4.53 1.16
CA GLU A 227 -7.91 -4.42 0.92
C GLU A 227 -7.32 -3.16 1.56
N LEU A 228 -8.06 -2.04 1.53
CA LEU A 228 -7.66 -0.78 2.15
C LEU A 228 -7.38 -0.90 3.66
N SER A 229 -8.09 -1.78 4.36
CA SER A 229 -7.88 -1.97 5.81
C SER A 229 -6.41 -2.24 6.16
N TRP A 230 -5.68 -2.98 5.31
CA TRP A 230 -4.26 -3.27 5.52
C TRP A 230 -3.41 -2.00 5.39
N PHE A 231 -3.69 -1.16 4.39
CA PHE A 231 -2.92 0.07 4.16
C PHE A 231 -3.24 1.15 5.19
N LEU A 232 -4.51 1.36 5.49
CA LEU A 232 -4.99 2.48 6.31
C LEU A 232 -4.74 2.32 7.82
N SER A 233 -4.52 1.08 8.28
CA SER A 233 -4.23 0.76 9.69
C SER A 233 -2.76 0.88 10.07
N ARG A 234 -1.88 1.17 9.11
CA ARG A 234 -0.42 1.20 9.31
C ARG A 234 0.11 2.62 9.41
N ASP A 235 1.15 2.79 10.23
CA ASP A 235 1.97 3.99 10.23
C ASP A 235 2.93 3.94 9.04
N TRP A 236 2.79 4.86 8.10
CA TRP A 236 3.68 4.99 6.94
C TRP A 236 4.82 5.97 7.16
N THR A 237 4.75 6.76 8.23
CA THR A 237 5.64 7.91 8.45
C THR A 237 7.00 7.51 9.04
N THR A 238 7.06 6.38 9.73
CA THR A 238 8.24 5.89 10.44
C THR A 238 8.59 4.46 10.04
N PHE A 239 9.83 4.23 9.60
CA PHE A 239 10.31 2.89 9.29
C PHE A 239 10.76 2.15 10.56
N LYS A 240 10.03 1.10 10.97
CA LYS A 240 10.40 0.21 12.08
C LYS A 240 10.91 -1.15 11.59
N SER A 241 10.15 -1.78 10.71
CA SER A 241 10.45 -3.07 10.10
C SER A 241 9.86 -3.14 8.70
N ARG A 242 10.36 -4.04 7.84
CA ARG A 242 9.78 -4.18 6.50
C ARG A 242 8.36 -4.72 6.60
N PHE A 243 7.44 -4.09 5.86
CA PHE A 243 6.16 -4.70 5.53
C PHE A 243 6.34 -5.74 4.43
N SER A 244 5.44 -6.71 4.45
CA SER A 244 5.19 -7.69 3.40
C SER A 244 3.70 -7.97 3.35
N PHE A 245 3.22 -8.42 2.20
CA PHE A 245 1.85 -8.86 1.99
C PHE A 245 1.63 -10.31 2.42
#